data_AF-A0A4P6MQ13-F1
#
_entry.id   AF-A0A4P6MQ13-F1
#
_cell.length_a   1.000
_cell.length_b   1.000
_cell.length_c   1.000
_cell.angle_alpha   90.00
_cell.angle_beta   90.00
_cell.angle_gamma   90.00
#
_symmetry.space_group_name_H-M   'P 1'
#
loop_
_entity.id
_entity.type
_entity.pdbx_description
1 polymer ?
#
loop_
_entity_poly.entity_id
_entity_poly.type
_entity_poly.pdbx_seq_one_letter_code
_entity_poly.pdbx_strand_id
1 'polypeptide(L)'
;MTRIDLKTEAWLSDIGLYCGGNTYDPKKLRQVTADKSEWSERLKRNFEYVLNARQLSALDYEEKVDIEFASDDQLYGYLQRLYAYLFEDGPFPEWN
;
A
#
# COMPACT_ATOMS: atom_id res chain seq x y z
N MET A 1 -17.34 -11.05 -1.42
CA MET A 1 -16.38 -9.98 -1.78
C MET A 1 -17.12 -8.72 -2.09
N THR A 2 -16.92 -7.69 -1.27
CA THR A 2 -17.33 -6.33 -1.60
C THR A 2 -16.48 -5.90 -2.79
N ARG A 3 -17.10 -5.39 -3.86
CA ARG A 3 -16.33 -4.96 -5.03
C ARG A 3 -15.53 -3.73 -4.66
N ILE A 4 -14.21 -3.89 -4.53
CA ILE A 4 -13.25 -2.81 -4.32
C ILE A 4 -13.40 -1.79 -5.46
N ASP A 5 -13.32 -0.50 -5.13
CA ASP A 5 -13.42 0.54 -6.14
C ASP A 5 -12.15 0.62 -7.01
N LEU A 6 -12.28 1.27 -8.18
CA LEU A 6 -11.20 1.34 -9.17
C LEU A 6 -9.92 2.02 -8.65
N LYS A 7 -10.01 2.98 -7.72
CA LYS A 7 -8.82 3.65 -7.18
C LYS A 7 -8.06 2.72 -6.25
N THR A 8 -8.78 2.01 -5.39
CA THR A 8 -8.21 1.03 -4.48
C THR A 8 -7.63 -0.15 -5.26
N GLU A 9 -8.30 -0.64 -6.31
CA GLU A 9 -7.79 -1.72 -7.18
C GLU A 9 -6.51 -1.31 -7.93
N ALA A 10 -6.48 -0.09 -8.49
CA ALA A 10 -5.30 0.43 -9.17
C ALA A 10 -4.11 0.56 -8.20
N TRP A 11 -4.35 1.12 -7.01
CA TRP A 11 -3.32 1.21 -5.96
C TRP A 11 -2.82 -0.15 -5.51
N LEU A 12 -3.71 -1.12 -5.29
CA LEU A 12 -3.36 -2.46 -4.82
C LEU A 12 -2.51 -3.20 -5.85
N SER A 13 -2.80 -2.99 -7.15
CA SER A 13 -1.99 -3.52 -8.25
C SER A 13 -0.58 -2.91 -8.25
N ASP A 14 -0.47 -1.58 -8.09
CA ASP A 14 0.84 -0.91 -8.03
C ASP A 14 1.65 -1.36 -6.81
N ILE A 15 1.04 -1.44 -5.62
CA ILE A 15 1.71 -1.85 -4.37
C ILE A 15 2.11 -3.33 -4.39
N GLY A 16 1.28 -4.22 -4.94
CA GLY A 16 1.59 -5.66 -5.00
C GLY A 16 2.86 -5.98 -5.79
N LEU A 17 3.29 -5.11 -6.72
CA LEU A 17 4.55 -5.25 -7.45
C LEU A 17 5.79 -5.12 -6.54
N TYR A 18 5.68 -4.40 -5.42
CA TYR A 18 6.81 -4.06 -4.54
C TYR A 18 6.63 -4.54 -3.11
N CYS A 19 5.41 -4.84 -2.68
CA CYS A 19 5.10 -5.23 -1.31
C CYS A 19 4.41 -6.59 -1.24
N GLY A 20 4.55 -7.42 -2.28
CA GLY A 20 4.11 -8.82 -2.23
C GLY A 20 5.04 -9.68 -1.37
N GLY A 21 4.55 -10.78 -0.79
CA GLY A 21 5.32 -11.68 0.08
C GLY A 21 6.62 -12.18 -0.57
N ASN A 22 6.62 -12.35 -1.89
CA ASN A 22 7.79 -12.75 -2.68
C ASN A 22 8.57 -11.59 -3.33
N THR A 23 8.04 -10.37 -3.30
CA THR A 23 8.60 -9.19 -3.99
C THR A 23 8.90 -8.02 -3.05
N TYR A 24 8.78 -8.23 -1.73
CA TYR A 24 8.87 -7.21 -0.70
C TYR A 24 10.18 -6.40 -0.77
N ASP A 25 10.10 -5.23 -1.39
CA ASP A 25 11.16 -4.25 -1.56
C ASP A 25 10.61 -2.80 -1.43
N PRO A 26 10.21 -2.38 -0.20
CA PRO A 26 9.78 -1.01 0.05
C PRO A 26 10.85 0.03 -0.29
N LYS A 27 12.15 -0.33 -0.24
CA LYS A 27 13.24 0.59 -0.59
C LYS A 27 13.17 0.97 -2.05
N LYS A 28 13.00 -0.02 -2.94
CA LYS A 28 12.81 0.23 -4.36
C LYS A 28 11.52 1.01 -4.62
N LEU A 29 10.43 0.70 -3.92
CA LEU A 29 9.20 1.50 -3.99
C LEU A 29 9.48 2.97 -3.64
N ARG A 30 10.19 3.25 -2.53
CA ARG A 30 10.57 4.60 -2.13
C ARG A 30 11.42 5.31 -3.18
N GLN A 31 12.34 4.59 -3.82
CA GLN A 31 13.18 5.14 -4.89
C GLN A 31 12.33 5.55 -6.11
N VAL A 32 11.41 4.68 -6.57
CA VAL A 32 10.56 4.99 -7.73
C VAL A 32 9.52 6.06 -7.43
N THR A 33 9.07 6.20 -6.18
CA THR A 33 8.16 7.28 -5.77
C THR A 33 8.86 8.60 -5.49
N ALA A 34 10.18 8.61 -5.30
CA ALA A 34 10.95 9.84 -5.08
C ALA A 34 11.07 10.70 -6.35
N ASP A 35 11.00 10.06 -7.53
CA ASP A 35 10.93 10.78 -8.79
C ASP A 35 9.51 11.31 -9.04
N LYS A 36 9.39 12.63 -9.23
CA LYS A 36 8.11 13.32 -9.42
C LYS A 36 7.57 13.08 -10.84
N SER A 37 6.98 11.91 -11.01
CA SER A 37 6.29 11.47 -12.22
C SER A 37 4.78 11.45 -12.03
N GLU A 38 4.01 11.46 -13.13
CA GLU A 38 2.56 11.27 -13.10
C GLU A 38 2.17 9.99 -12.34
N TRP A 39 2.94 8.92 -12.53
CA TRP A 39 2.75 7.65 -11.83
C TRP A 39 2.91 7.83 -10.31
N SER A 40 4.00 8.47 -9.84
CA SER A 40 4.26 8.68 -8.41
C SER A 40 3.16 9.51 -7.73
N GLU A 41 2.67 10.55 -8.39
CA GLU A 41 1.60 11.40 -7.85
C GLU A 41 0.26 10.68 -7.81
N ARG A 42 -0.03 9.87 -8.86
CA ARG A 42 -1.24 9.04 -8.89
C ARG A 42 -1.20 8.00 -7.78
N LEU A 43 -0.06 7.32 -7.58
CA LEU A 43 0.11 6.36 -6.50
C LEU A 43 -0.16 7.04 -5.15
N LYS A 44 0.45 8.20 -4.90
CA LYS A 44 0.24 8.96 -3.66
C LYS A 44 -1.23 9.30 -3.41
N ARG A 45 -1.92 9.88 -4.41
CA ARG A 45 -3.35 10.23 -4.30
C ARG A 45 -4.25 9.02 -4.06
N ASN A 46 -3.99 7.91 -4.74
CA ASN A 46 -4.77 6.70 -4.54
C ASN A 46 -4.47 6.07 -3.16
N PHE A 47 -3.23 6.15 -2.69
CA PHE A 47 -2.87 5.68 -1.35
C PHE A 47 -3.60 6.51 -0.28
N GLU A 48 -3.58 7.84 -0.38
CA GLU A 48 -4.36 8.72 0.51
C GLU A 48 -5.84 8.36 0.51
N TYR A 49 -6.41 8.05 -0.67
CA TYR A 49 -7.78 7.58 -0.78
C TYR A 49 -8.00 6.26 -0.02
N VAL A 50 -7.13 5.26 -0.19
CA VAL A 50 -7.22 3.97 0.51
C VAL A 50 -7.19 4.15 2.03
N LEU A 51 -6.27 4.96 2.54
CA LEU A 51 -6.15 5.25 3.97
C LEU A 51 -7.40 5.93 4.55
N ASN A 52 -8.04 6.81 3.78
CA ASN A 52 -9.22 7.55 4.22
C ASN A 52 -10.52 6.75 4.09
N ALA A 53 -10.71 6.06 2.96
CA ALA A 53 -11.94 5.33 2.66
C ALA A 53 -12.07 4.05 3.49
N ARG A 54 -10.92 3.44 3.85
CA ARG A 54 -10.82 2.21 4.62
C ARG A 54 -11.69 1.05 4.10
N GLN A 55 -11.79 0.91 2.77
CA GLN A 55 -12.67 -0.08 2.12
C GLN A 55 -11.98 -1.41 1.79
N LEU A 56 -10.65 -1.50 1.97
CA LEU A 56 -9.87 -2.69 1.69
C LEU A 56 -9.75 -3.54 2.95
N SER A 57 -10.19 -4.80 2.91
CA SER A 57 -10.02 -5.71 4.03
C SER A 57 -8.61 -6.34 4.04
N ALA A 58 -8.20 -6.87 5.19
CA ALA A 58 -7.00 -7.69 5.33
C ALA A 58 -7.00 -8.88 4.37
N LEU A 59 -8.15 -9.53 4.19
CA LEU A 59 -8.31 -10.66 3.27
C LEU A 59 -8.12 -10.24 1.80
N ASP A 60 -8.73 -9.11 1.39
CA ASP A 60 -8.57 -8.60 0.03
C ASP A 60 -7.10 -8.24 -0.29
N TYR A 61 -6.39 -7.70 0.71
CA TYR A 61 -4.97 -7.39 0.60
C TYR A 61 -4.13 -8.67 0.49
N GLU A 62 -4.35 -9.64 1.38
CA GLU A 62 -3.67 -10.94 1.40
C GLU A 62 -3.81 -11.67 0.06
N GLU A 63 -5.00 -11.75 -0.52
CA GLU A 63 -5.24 -12.42 -1.80
C GLU A 63 -4.40 -11.83 -2.95
N LYS A 64 -4.02 -10.56 -2.87
CA LYS A 64 -3.25 -9.88 -3.92
C LYS A 64 -1.76 -9.86 -3.65
N VAL A 65 -1.37 -9.75 -2.39
CA VAL A 65 0.02 -9.51 -2.02
C VAL A 65 0.64 -10.65 -1.23
N ASP A 66 -0.11 -11.68 -0.86
CA ASP A 66 0.40 -12.86 -0.14
C ASP A 66 1.05 -12.47 1.21
N ILE A 67 0.45 -11.49 1.90
CA ILE A 67 0.82 -11.06 3.26
C ILE A 67 -0.44 -11.06 4.11
N GLU A 68 -0.41 -11.84 5.19
CA GLU A 68 -1.51 -11.99 6.14
C GLU A 68 -1.45 -10.91 7.24
N PHE A 69 -2.62 -10.39 7.60
CA PHE A 69 -2.83 -9.55 8.78
C PHE A 69 -4.00 -10.12 9.61
N ALA A 70 -3.90 -10.09 10.93
CA ALA A 70 -4.96 -10.65 11.79
C ALA A 70 -6.23 -9.79 11.83
N SER A 71 -6.16 -8.53 11.37
CA SER A 71 -7.31 -7.64 11.26
C SER A 71 -7.08 -6.50 10.26
N ASP A 72 -8.17 -5.89 9.81
CA ASP A 72 -8.14 -4.67 9.00
C ASP A 72 -7.39 -3.54 9.73
N ASP A 73 -7.50 -3.44 11.06
CA ASP A 73 -6.76 -2.43 11.83
C ASP A 73 -5.23 -2.65 11.77
N GLN A 74 -4.76 -3.90 11.80
CA GLN A 74 -3.35 -4.20 11.63
C GLN A 74 -2.87 -3.86 10.22
N LEU A 75 -3.65 -4.21 9.19
CA LEU A 75 -3.40 -3.81 7.81
C LEU A 75 -3.26 -2.29 7.73
N TYR A 76 -4.26 -1.53 8.20
CA TYR A 76 -4.24 -0.07 8.11
C TYR A 76 -3.11 0.57 8.92
N GLY A 77 -2.72 -0.02 10.06
CA GLY A 77 -1.52 0.39 10.79
C GLY A 77 -0.24 0.21 9.99
N TYR A 78 -0.09 -0.92 9.28
CA TYR A 78 1.02 -1.13 8.35
C TYR A 78 0.97 -0.14 7.17
N LEU A 79 -0.20 0.04 6.55
CA LEU A 79 -0.38 0.95 5.41
C LEU A 79 -0.04 2.40 5.76
N GLN A 80 -0.38 2.86 6.98
CA GLN A 80 0.02 4.18 7.47
C GLN A 80 1.55 4.31 7.58
N ARG A 81 2.23 3.30 8.13
CA ARG A 81 3.70 3.29 8.19
C ARG A 81 4.34 3.29 6.81
N LEU A 82 3.80 2.50 5.88
CA LEU A 82 4.26 2.47 4.50
C LEU A 82 4.08 3.83 3.81
N TYR A 83 2.91 4.47 3.97
CA TYR A 83 2.69 5.81 3.43
C TYR A 83 3.70 6.83 3.98
N ALA A 84 3.90 6.84 5.30
CA ALA A 84 4.85 7.75 5.94
C ALA A 84 6.29 7.51 5.43
N TYR A 85 6.70 6.24 5.30
CA TYR A 85 8.02 5.88 4.75
C TYR A 85 8.23 6.41 3.32
N LEU A 86 7.20 6.33 2.47
CA LEU A 86 7.28 6.73 1.08
C LEU A 86 7.21 8.25 0.89
N PHE A 87 6.40 8.95 1.68
CA PHE A 87 6.00 10.33 1.38
C PHE A 87 6.22 11.36 2.49
N GLU A 88 6.55 10.94 3.71
CA GLU A 88 6.64 11.83 4.89
C GLU A 88 7.96 11.66 5.68
N ASP A 89 8.98 11.08 5.06
CA ASP A 89 10.27 10.76 5.70
C ASP A 89 10.14 9.87 6.96
N GLY A 90 9.12 9.01 6.96
CA GLY A 90 8.90 8.04 8.03
C GLY A 90 9.96 6.93 8.07
N PRO A 91 10.01 6.17 9.18
CA PRO A 91 10.91 5.02 9.32
C PRO A 91 10.51 3.87 8.38
N PHE A 92 11.40 2.88 8.23
CA PHE A 92 11.11 1.70 7.43
C PHE A 92 9.83 1.00 7.94
N PRO A 93 8.91 0.56 7.05
CA PRO A 93 7.59 0.09 7.44
C PRO A 93 7.63 -1.37 7.86
N GLU A 94 7.97 -1.62 9.12
CA GLU A 94 7.87 -2.95 9.71
C GLU A 94 6.39 -3.40 9.74
N TRP A 95 6.13 -4.63 9.32
CA TRP A 95 4.81 -5.27 9.40
C TRP A 95 4.50 -5.82 10.81
N ASN A 96 5.48 -5.75 11.73
CA ASN A 96 5.44 -6.29 13.09
C ASN A 96 4.47 -5.52 14.01
#